data_AF-A0A0S7YTK1-F1
#
_entry.id   AF-A0A0S7YTK1-F1
#
_cell.length_a   1.000
_cell.length_b   1.000
_cell.length_c   1.000
_cell.angle_alpha   90.00
_cell.angle_beta   90.00
_cell.angle_gamma   90.00
#
_symmetry.space_group_name_H-M   'P 1'
#
loop_
_entity.id
_entity.type
_entity.pdbx_description
1 polymer ?
#
loop_
_entity_poly.entity_id
_entity_poly.type
_entity_poly.pdbx_seq_one_letter_code
_entity_poly.pdbx_strand_id
1 'polypeptide(L)'
;MTVAFAVENTLGKLAKWLRILGFDATFDAGAGGLEFFRSASPHRVLLTRTASVEKQLRSGRMLFIHSNEPRQQLIEVLRNLEIRPEDVRPFTRCVACNRRIESVEKPSVRDKVPDFVYESHEQFRQCPCCGKIFWSGSHASRVMQRVRQLFDAAGPSSGEDVSPI
;
A
#
# COMPACT_ATOMS: atom_id res chain seq x y z
N MET A 1 -1.29 0.67 16.83
CA MET A 1 -0.06 0.52 16.02
C MET A 1 -0.49 0.26 14.59
N THR A 2 0.07 0.94 13.60
CA THR A 2 -0.28 0.71 12.18
C THR A 2 0.47 -0.50 11.62
N VAL A 3 -0.24 -1.41 10.95
CA VAL A 3 0.31 -2.60 10.29
C VAL A 3 1.38 -2.20 9.25
N ALA A 4 2.43 -3.03 9.13
CA ALA A 4 3.48 -2.88 8.14
C ALA A 4 3.66 -4.19 7.36
N PHE A 5 4.19 -4.07 6.14
CA PHE A 5 4.24 -5.15 5.16
C PHE A 5 5.64 -5.32 4.60
N ALA A 6 5.97 -6.56 4.26
CA ALA A 6 7.04 -6.92 3.35
C ALA A 6 6.41 -7.66 2.17
N VAL A 7 6.60 -7.15 0.96
CA VAL A 7 5.86 -7.58 -0.24
C VAL A 7 6.84 -8.12 -1.28
N GLU A 8 6.60 -9.33 -1.78
CA GLU A 8 7.47 -9.90 -2.82
C GLU A 8 7.37 -9.19 -4.17
N ASN A 9 8.33 -9.47 -5.05
CA ASN A 9 8.49 -8.84 -6.36
C ASN A 9 7.26 -8.97 -7.28
N THR A 10 6.52 -10.09 -7.23
CA THR A 10 5.34 -10.34 -8.07
C THR A 10 4.14 -9.46 -7.68
N LEU A 11 4.16 -8.90 -6.48
CA LEU A 11 3.09 -8.12 -5.86
C LEU A 11 3.35 -6.61 -5.92
N GLY A 12 4.11 -6.13 -6.90
CA GLY A 12 4.53 -4.72 -6.97
C GLY A 12 3.37 -3.70 -7.06
N LYS A 13 2.26 -4.05 -7.72
CA LYS A 13 1.06 -3.19 -7.74
C LYS A 13 0.38 -3.13 -6.36
N LEU A 14 0.33 -4.25 -5.65
CA LEU A 14 -0.18 -4.31 -4.28
C LEU A 14 0.67 -3.45 -3.33
N ALA A 15 2.01 -3.56 -3.40
CA ALA A 15 2.92 -2.73 -2.61
C ALA A 15 2.67 -1.22 -2.82
N LYS A 16 2.44 -0.80 -4.07
CA LYS A 16 2.10 0.60 -4.40
C LYS A 16 0.78 1.03 -3.75
N TRP A 17 -0.25 0.19 -3.82
CA TRP A 17 -1.55 0.48 -3.20
C TRP A 17 -1.47 0.57 -1.67
N LEU A 18 -0.75 -0.33 -1.02
CA LEU A 18 -0.53 -0.27 0.42
C LEU A 18 0.14 1.05 0.83
N ARG A 19 1.13 1.52 0.06
CA ARG A 19 1.77 2.83 0.26
C ARG A 19 0.82 4.01 0.03
N ILE A 20 -0.05 3.92 -0.99
CA ILE A 20 -1.10 4.92 -1.26
C ILE A 20 -2.05 5.04 -0.07
N LEU A 21 -2.43 3.91 0.55
CA LEU A 21 -3.26 3.86 1.76
C LEU A 21 -2.53 4.33 3.02
N GLY A 22 -1.22 4.58 2.93
CA GLY A 22 -0.41 5.10 4.05
C GLY A 22 0.30 4.02 4.86
N PHE A 23 0.27 2.76 4.43
CA PHE A 23 0.99 1.69 5.11
C PHE A 23 2.48 1.68 4.74
N ASP A 24 3.30 1.25 5.69
CA ASP A 24 4.69 0.94 5.42
C ASP A 24 4.77 -0.42 4.72
N ALA A 25 5.08 -0.43 3.42
CA ALA A 25 5.22 -1.64 2.63
C ALA A 25 6.59 -1.68 1.94
N THR A 26 7.53 -2.42 2.52
CA THR A 26 8.78 -2.75 1.84
C THR A 26 8.48 -3.71 0.69
N PHE A 27 9.29 -3.65 -0.36
CA PHE A 27 9.07 -4.39 -1.59
C PHE A 27 10.39 -5.03 -2.03
N ASP A 28 10.36 -6.33 -2.34
CA ASP A 28 11.49 -6.99 -2.97
C ASP A 28 11.59 -6.52 -4.42
N ALA A 29 12.66 -5.79 -4.75
CA ALA A 29 12.91 -5.33 -6.11
C ALA A 29 13.39 -6.45 -7.06
N GLY A 30 13.33 -7.71 -6.63
CA GLY A 30 13.68 -8.88 -7.43
C GLY A 30 15.04 -9.48 -7.11
N ALA A 31 15.62 -9.14 -5.95
CA ALA A 31 16.97 -9.54 -5.58
C ALA A 31 17.02 -10.48 -4.37
N GLY A 32 15.93 -10.59 -3.60
CA GLY A 32 15.98 -11.23 -2.28
C GLY A 32 15.19 -12.54 -2.13
N GLY A 33 14.09 -12.74 -2.85
CA GLY A 33 13.30 -13.97 -2.75
C GLY A 33 12.99 -14.36 -1.30
N LEU A 34 13.41 -15.54 -0.87
CA LEU A 34 13.25 -16.01 0.52
C LEU A 34 14.04 -15.17 1.54
N GLU A 35 15.25 -14.72 1.17
CA GLU A 35 16.13 -13.91 2.03
C GLU A 35 15.55 -12.52 2.33
N PHE A 36 14.81 -11.95 1.37
CA PHE A 36 14.07 -10.71 1.61
C PHE A 36 13.11 -10.87 2.79
N PHE A 37 12.38 -11.98 2.86
CA PHE A 37 11.45 -12.24 3.95
C PHE A 37 12.15 -12.61 5.26
N ARG A 38 13.28 -13.32 5.21
CA ARG A 38 14.09 -13.64 6.40
C ARG A 38 14.67 -12.38 7.04
N SER A 39 15.11 -11.42 6.23
CA SER A 39 15.63 -10.12 6.69
C SER A 39 14.53 -9.12 7.11
N ALA A 40 13.27 -9.38 6.76
CA ALA A 40 12.17 -8.48 7.08
C ALA A 40 11.89 -8.43 8.59
N SER A 41 11.81 -7.21 9.13
CA SER A 41 11.56 -6.97 10.56
C SER A 41 10.38 -7.78 11.11
N PRO A 42 10.46 -8.34 12.34
CA PRO A 42 9.47 -9.29 12.86
C PRO A 42 8.02 -8.81 12.87
N HIS A 43 7.79 -7.50 12.98
CA HIS A 43 6.46 -6.89 13.04
C HIS A 43 5.79 -6.73 11.65
N ARG A 44 6.49 -7.06 10.55
CA ARG A 44 5.94 -6.94 9.21
C ARG A 44 5.18 -8.21 8.81
N VAL A 45 3.97 -8.02 8.30
CA VAL A 45 3.20 -9.07 7.61
C VAL A 45 3.88 -9.36 6.28
N LEU A 46 4.13 -10.64 5.99
CA LEU A 46 4.80 -11.09 4.78
C LEU A 46 3.74 -11.41 3.72
N LEU A 47 3.76 -10.70 2.59
CA LEU A 47 2.82 -10.92 1.49
C LEU A 47 3.52 -11.65 0.35
N THR A 48 3.04 -12.85 0.03
CA THR A 48 3.59 -13.69 -1.04
C THR A 48 2.47 -14.39 -1.82
N ARG A 49 2.74 -14.73 -3.07
CA ARG A 49 1.95 -15.63 -3.94
C ARG A 49 2.76 -16.85 -4.36
N THR A 50 3.97 -16.96 -3.85
CA THR A 50 4.93 -17.97 -4.26
C THR A 50 4.82 -19.16 -3.31
N ALA A 51 4.18 -20.24 -3.76
CA ALA A 51 3.92 -21.42 -2.93
C ALA A 51 5.21 -22.03 -2.33
N SER A 52 6.35 -21.93 -3.02
CA SER A 52 7.63 -22.39 -2.49
C SER A 52 8.14 -21.53 -1.33
N VAL A 53 7.85 -20.22 -1.31
CA VAL A 53 8.17 -19.32 -0.20
C VAL A 53 7.32 -19.66 1.01
N GLU A 54 6.01 -19.84 0.82
CA GLU A 54 5.08 -20.23 1.88
C GLU A 54 5.50 -21.54 2.57
N LYS A 55 5.79 -22.57 1.76
CA LYS A 55 6.25 -23.88 2.26
C LYS A 55 7.54 -23.81 3.07
N GLN A 56 8.46 -22.91 2.71
CA GLN A 56 9.80 -22.82 3.32
C GLN A 56 9.84 -21.93 4.56
N LEU A 57 9.05 -20.85 4.61
CA LEU A 57 9.07 -19.94 5.76
C LEU A 57 8.09 -20.32 6.86
N ARG A 58 6.92 -20.90 6.51
CA ARG A 58 5.83 -21.26 7.44
C ARG A 58 5.74 -20.33 8.66
N SER A 59 5.45 -19.06 8.42
CA SER A 59 5.49 -18.02 9.44
C SER A 59 4.07 -17.57 9.79
N GLY A 60 3.73 -17.46 11.08
CA GLY A 60 2.41 -17.00 11.54
C GLY A 60 2.08 -15.53 11.18
N ARG A 61 3.04 -14.79 10.62
CA ARG A 61 2.89 -13.43 10.10
C ARG A 61 2.80 -13.38 8.57
N MET A 62 2.66 -14.51 7.90
CA MET A 62 2.55 -14.58 6.44
C MET A 62 1.10 -14.60 6.00
N LEU A 63 0.78 -13.82 4.98
CA LEU A 63 -0.48 -13.89 4.25
C LEU A 63 -0.18 -14.27 2.79
N PHE A 64 -0.68 -15.44 2.40
CA PHE A 64 -0.64 -15.90 1.01
C PHE A 64 -1.74 -15.19 0.22
N ILE A 65 -1.38 -14.59 -0.92
CA ILE A 65 -2.31 -13.88 -1.79
C ILE A 65 -2.69 -14.78 -2.97
N HIS A 66 -3.98 -15.07 -3.11
CA HIS A 66 -4.46 -16.03 -4.11
C HIS A 66 -4.62 -15.37 -5.48
N SER A 67 -5.22 -14.18 -5.54
CA SER A 67 -5.57 -13.55 -6.81
C SER A 67 -4.37 -13.03 -7.61
N ASN A 68 -4.47 -13.13 -8.94
CA ASN A 68 -3.58 -12.46 -9.89
C ASN A 68 -3.95 -10.99 -10.15
N GLU A 69 -5.17 -10.58 -9.76
CA GLU A 69 -5.72 -9.27 -10.08
C GLU A 69 -5.44 -8.27 -8.94
N PRO A 70 -4.72 -7.16 -9.19
CA PRO A 70 -4.27 -6.23 -8.14
C PRO A 70 -5.36 -5.68 -7.21
N ARG A 71 -6.56 -5.41 -7.71
CA ARG A 71 -7.68 -4.94 -6.87
C ARG A 71 -8.13 -6.05 -5.93
N GLN A 72 -8.30 -7.28 -6.42
CA GLN A 72 -8.62 -8.44 -5.57
C GLN A 72 -7.52 -8.76 -4.56
N GLN A 73 -6.24 -8.66 -4.95
CA GLN A 73 -5.11 -8.83 -4.02
C GLN A 73 -5.20 -7.87 -2.83
N LEU A 74 -5.58 -6.60 -3.09
CA LEU A 74 -5.75 -5.63 -2.03
C LEU A 74 -6.97 -5.94 -1.15
N ILE A 75 -8.10 -6.36 -1.75
CA ILE A 75 -9.29 -6.79 -1.01
C ILE A 75 -8.94 -7.97 -0.08
N GLU A 76 -8.17 -8.95 -0.56
CA GLU A 76 -7.69 -10.07 0.26
C GLU A 76 -6.90 -9.57 1.48
N VAL A 77 -5.97 -8.62 1.30
CA VAL A 77 -5.20 -8.05 2.42
C VAL A 77 -6.11 -7.31 3.41
N LEU A 78 -7.00 -6.45 2.91
CA LEU A 78 -7.89 -5.66 3.77
C LEU A 78 -8.81 -6.56 4.59
N ARG A 79 -9.36 -7.61 3.97
CA ARG A 79 -10.27 -8.56 4.63
C ARG A 79 -9.56 -9.46 5.63
N ASN A 80 -8.47 -10.13 5.23
CA ASN A 80 -7.78 -11.10 6.08
C ASN A 80 -7.09 -10.46 7.30
N LEU A 81 -6.73 -9.18 7.20
CA LEU A 81 -6.13 -8.43 8.31
C LEU A 81 -7.12 -7.48 9.00
N GLU A 82 -8.41 -7.57 8.64
CA GLU A 82 -9.50 -6.76 9.20
C GLU A 82 -9.20 -5.26 9.19
N ILE A 83 -8.51 -4.78 8.15
CA ILE A 83 -8.15 -3.36 8.01
C ILE A 83 -9.40 -2.59 7.64
N ARG A 84 -9.65 -1.50 8.37
CA ARG A 84 -10.84 -0.67 8.21
C ARG A 84 -10.49 0.72 7.65
N PRO A 85 -11.48 1.48 7.14
CA PRO A 85 -11.24 2.84 6.65
C PRO A 85 -10.56 3.77 7.67
N GLU A 86 -10.80 3.59 8.96
CA GLU A 86 -10.19 4.35 10.05
C GLU A 86 -8.70 4.06 10.27
N ASP A 87 -8.18 2.94 9.75
CA ASP A 87 -6.77 2.54 9.88
C ASP A 87 -5.88 3.18 8.81
N VAL A 88 -6.47 3.63 7.70
CA VAL A 88 -5.70 4.17 6.58
C VAL A 88 -5.35 5.64 6.80
N ARG A 89 -4.17 6.03 6.31
CA ARG A 89 -3.71 7.43 6.29
C ARG A 89 -3.21 7.75 4.88
N PRO A 90 -4.13 7.92 3.91
CA PRO A 90 -3.76 8.01 2.50
C PRO A 90 -2.79 9.16 2.20
N PHE A 91 -1.95 8.96 1.20
CA PHE A 91 -1.00 9.96 0.71
C PHE A 91 -0.03 10.50 1.77
N THR A 92 0.31 9.69 2.78
CA THR A 92 1.33 10.03 3.80
C THR A 92 2.69 9.41 3.53
N ARG A 93 2.77 8.49 2.57
CA ARG A 93 3.99 7.78 2.19
C ARG A 93 4.21 7.87 0.69
N CYS A 94 5.48 7.92 0.30
CA CYS A 94 5.86 7.94 -1.09
C CYS A 94 5.65 6.57 -1.71
N VAL A 95 4.89 6.53 -2.80
CA VAL A 95 4.58 5.31 -3.53
C VAL A 95 5.83 4.63 -4.10
N ALA A 96 6.90 5.40 -4.39
CA ALA A 96 8.16 4.88 -4.90
C ALA A 96 9.12 4.44 -3.78
N CYS A 97 9.46 5.36 -2.88
CA CYS A 97 10.54 5.20 -1.88
C CYS A 97 10.07 4.53 -0.58
N ASN A 98 8.76 4.42 -0.32
CA ASN A 98 8.22 3.95 0.96
C ASN A 98 8.72 4.77 2.16
N ARG A 99 9.07 6.05 1.99
CA ARG A 99 9.31 6.98 3.12
C ARG A 99 8.07 7.83 3.35
N ARG A 100 7.90 8.30 4.59
CA ARG A 100 6.92 9.34 4.88
C ARG A 100 7.26 10.59 4.06
N ILE A 101 6.23 11.20 3.49
CA ILE A 101 6.38 12.47 2.78
C ILE A 101 6.12 13.61 3.75
N GLU A 102 6.84 14.71 3.57
CA GLU A 102 6.84 15.84 4.49
C GLU A 102 6.27 17.06 3.80
N SER A 103 5.56 17.91 4.54
CA SER A 103 5.11 19.20 4.01
C SER A 103 6.32 20.05 3.61
N VAL A 104 6.19 20.74 2.49
CA VAL A 104 7.25 21.59 1.96
C VAL A 104 6.67 22.95 1.59
N GLU A 105 7.42 24.01 1.82
CA GLU A 105 6.99 25.37 1.48
C GLU A 105 6.83 25.51 -0.04
N LYS A 106 5.71 26.11 -0.47
CA LYS A 106 5.40 26.33 -1.89
C LYS A 106 6.56 26.98 -2.66
N PRO A 107 7.21 28.07 -2.19
CA PRO A 107 8.33 28.67 -2.91
C PRO A 107 9.47 27.71 -3.24
N SER A 108 9.73 26.71 -2.39
CA SER A 108 10.84 25.76 -2.57
C SER A 108 10.62 24.74 -3.72
N VAL A 109 9.40 24.66 -4.24
CA VAL A 109 9.03 23.72 -5.32
C VAL A 109 8.82 24.38 -6.68
N ARG A 110 8.95 25.71 -6.78
CA ARG A 110 8.67 26.50 -8.01
C ARG A 110 9.29 25.90 -9.27
N ASP A 111 10.59 25.65 -9.25
CA ASP A 111 11.32 25.16 -10.42
C ASP A 111 11.40 23.62 -10.49
N LYS A 112 10.61 22.93 -9.65
CA LYS A 112 10.61 21.46 -9.52
C LYS A 112 9.28 20.83 -9.92
N VAL A 113 8.27 21.64 -10.21
CA VAL A 113 6.96 21.22 -10.71
C VAL A 113 6.57 22.08 -11.93
N PRO A 114 5.68 21.62 -12.81
CA PRO A 114 5.17 22.45 -13.90
C PRO A 114 4.49 23.73 -13.38
N ASP A 115 4.61 24.85 -14.10
CA ASP A 115 4.06 26.16 -13.69
C ASP A 115 2.59 26.10 -13.33
N PHE A 116 1.77 25.45 -14.16
CA PHE A 116 0.33 25.32 -13.89
C PHE A 116 0.03 24.59 -12.57
N VAL A 117 0.88 23.65 -12.14
CA VAL A 117 0.74 22.95 -10.86
C VAL A 117 1.10 23.87 -9.71
N TYR A 118 2.19 24.63 -9.86
CA TYR A 118 2.63 25.62 -8.88
C TYR A 118 1.56 26.69 -8.66
N GLU A 119 0.98 27.20 -9.73
CA GLU A 119 -0.06 28.23 -9.69
C GLU A 119 -1.38 27.70 -9.12
N SER A 120 -1.76 26.47 -9.47
CA SER A 120 -3.08 25.92 -9.12
C SER A 120 -3.18 25.36 -7.70
N HIS A 121 -2.06 25.16 -6.99
CA HIS A 121 -2.03 24.44 -5.71
C HIS A 121 -1.25 25.16 -4.63
N GLU A 122 -1.75 25.11 -3.40
CA GLU A 122 -1.12 25.76 -2.23
C GLU A 122 -0.29 24.80 -1.37
N GLN A 123 -0.62 23.51 -1.39
CA GLN A 123 -0.02 22.53 -0.50
C GLN A 123 0.78 21.50 -1.28
N PHE A 124 2.04 21.37 -0.90
CA PHE A 124 2.98 20.42 -1.46
C PHE A 124 3.59 19.54 -0.37
N ARG A 125 3.91 18.31 -0.74
CA ARG A 125 4.68 17.37 0.07
C ARG A 125 5.82 16.79 -0.72
N GLN A 126 6.93 16.44 -0.07
CA GLN A 126 8.12 15.88 -0.73
C GLN A 126 8.58 14.59 -0.05
N CYS A 127 9.04 13.58 -0.82
CA CYS A 127 9.81 12.45 -0.24
C CYS A 127 11.23 12.96 0.06
N PRO A 128 11.70 12.93 1.33
CA PRO A 128 13.06 13.36 1.69
C PRO A 128 14.15 12.44 1.13
N CYS A 129 13.79 11.23 0.68
CA CYS A 129 14.73 10.26 0.13
C CYS A 129 14.91 10.37 -1.39
N CYS A 130 13.84 10.55 -2.17
CA CYS A 130 13.93 10.59 -3.64
C CYS A 130 13.53 11.92 -4.26
N GLY A 131 13.21 12.93 -3.44
CA GLY A 131 12.89 14.28 -3.90
C GLY A 131 11.55 14.44 -4.63
N LYS A 132 10.80 13.36 -4.89
CA LYS A 132 9.48 13.43 -5.55
C LYS A 132 8.53 14.35 -4.79
N ILE A 133 7.87 15.23 -5.53
CA ILE A 133 6.88 16.20 -5.02
C ILE A 133 5.46 15.68 -5.30
N PHE A 134 4.58 15.88 -4.33
CA PHE A 134 3.19 15.44 -4.32
C PHE A 134 2.29 16.63 -3.97
N TRP A 135 1.10 16.68 -4.58
CA TRP A 135 0.09 17.71 -4.33
C TRP A 135 -1.31 17.11 -4.42
N SER A 136 -2.29 17.75 -3.79
CA SER A 136 -3.69 17.36 -3.86
C SER A 136 -4.32 17.87 -5.15
N GLY A 137 -4.57 16.98 -6.09
CA GLY A 137 -5.31 17.29 -7.32
C GLY A 137 -6.40 16.25 -7.60
N SER A 138 -7.05 16.35 -8.77
CA SER A 138 -8.10 15.42 -9.20
C SER A 138 -7.67 13.94 -9.18
N HIS A 139 -6.37 13.66 -9.29
CA HIS A 139 -5.83 12.31 -9.12
C HIS A 139 -6.07 11.75 -7.71
N ALA A 140 -5.84 12.55 -6.67
CA ALA A 140 -6.06 12.14 -5.28
C ALA A 140 -7.55 11.83 -5.04
N SER A 141 -8.46 12.65 -5.57
CA SER A 141 -9.90 12.42 -5.46
C SER A 141 -10.34 11.11 -6.13
N ARG A 142 -9.84 10.82 -7.34
CA ARG A 142 -10.12 9.54 -8.03
C ARG A 142 -9.56 8.34 -7.28
N VAL A 143 -8.36 8.47 -6.71
CA VAL A 143 -7.78 7.43 -5.87
C VAL A 143 -8.66 7.19 -4.64
N MET A 144 -9.09 8.24 -3.94
CA MET A 144 -9.98 8.10 -2.78
C MET A 144 -11.33 7.47 -3.12
N GLN A 145 -11.89 7.76 -4.30
CA GLN A 145 -13.10 7.08 -4.77
C GLN A 145 -12.88 5.57 -4.93
N ARG A 146 -11.73 5.16 -5.50
CA ARG A 146 -11.37 3.74 -5.59
C ARG A 146 -11.15 3.11 -4.22
N VAL A 147 -10.54 3.84 -3.28
CA VAL A 147 -10.33 3.38 -1.89
C VAL A 147 -11.68 3.08 -1.22
N ARG A 148 -12.68 3.96 -1.38
CA ARG A 148 -14.04 3.69 -0.85
C ARG A 148 -14.63 2.40 -1.42
N GLN A 149 -14.59 2.24 -2.75
CA GLN A 149 -15.09 1.02 -3.42
C GLN A 149 -14.34 -0.26 -3.02
N LEU A 150 -13.07 -0.15 -2.61
CA LEU A 150 -12.28 -1.27 -2.12
C LEU A 150 -12.76 -1.72 -0.74
N PHE A 151 -13.03 -0.77 0.16
CA PHE A 151 -13.57 -1.08 1.49
C PHE A 151 -15.00 -1.61 1.41
N ASP A 152 -15.83 -1.08 0.52
CA ASP A 152 -17.19 -1.61 0.29
C ASP A 152 -17.14 -3.08 -0.17
N ALA A 153 -16.19 -3.44 -1.04
CA ALA A 153 -15.99 -4.81 -1.52
C ALA A 153 -15.28 -5.73 -0.49
N ALA A 154 -14.51 -5.16 0.43
CA ALA A 154 -13.81 -5.90 1.48
C ALA A 154 -14.66 -6.16 2.72
N GLY A 155 -15.79 -5.44 2.88
CA GLY A 155 -16.77 -5.63 3.96
C GLY A 155 -17.26 -7.08 4.09
N PRO A 156 -17.89 -7.42 5.23
CA PRO A 156 -18.31 -8.79 5.49
C PRO A 156 -19.18 -9.27 4.33
N SER A 157 -18.80 -10.42 3.74
CA SER A 157 -19.72 -11.15 2.89
C SER A 157 -20.99 -11.34 3.70
N SER A 158 -22.11 -10.78 3.22
CA SER A 158 -23.44 -11.20 3.65
C SER A 158 -23.40 -12.73 3.69
N GLY A 159 -23.59 -13.29 4.89
CA GLY A 159 -23.52 -14.74 5.08
C GLY A 159 -24.40 -15.43 4.05
N GLU A 160 -23.85 -16.41 3.34
CA GLU A 160 -24.69 -17.46 2.81
C GLU A 160 -25.35 -18.14 4.00
N ASP A 161 -26.68 -18.13 4.01
CA ASP A 161 -27.53 -18.85 4.94
C ASP A 161 -27.04 -20.29 5.07
N VAL A 162 -26.51 -20.63 6.25
CA VAL A 162 -26.45 -22.03 6.67
C VAL A 162 -27.88 -22.42 7.04
N SER A 163 -28.64 -22.92 6.07
CA SER A 163 -29.84 -23.68 6.38
C SER A 163 -29.43 -24.95 7.14
N PRO A 164 -30.00 -25.21 8.33
CA PRO A 164 -29.74 -26.45 9.03
C PRO A 164 -30.43 -27.61 8.30
N ILE A 165 -29.69 -28.71 8.13
CA ILE A 165 -30.26 -30.06 8.01
C ILE A 165 -29.95 -30.78 9.31
#